data_AF-A0A938DDG5-F1
#
_entry.id   AF-A0A938DDG5-F1
#
_cell.length_a   1.000
_cell.length_b   1.000
_cell.length_c   1.000
_cell.angle_alpha   90.00
_cell.angle_beta   90.00
_cell.angle_gamma   90.00
#
_symmetry.space_group_name_H-M   'P 1'
#
loop_
_entity.id
_entity.type
_entity.pdbx_description
1 polymer ?
#
loop_
_entity_poly.entity_id
_entity_poly.type
_entity_poly.pdbx_seq_one_letter_code
_entity_poly.pdbx_strand_id
1 'polypeptide(L)'
;MPVTELYRAETLHEGLGEPFFDRVEPATFPLHRLRYRNQRWAARVGLDGLSDAEWIEHFGRFAPLPDGLAHPLALRYHGHQFRVYNPDLGDGRGFLFAQLRDAQDGRLLDLGTKGSGQTPWSRRGDGRLTLKGGVREILATEMLEALGVDTSKTFSLIETGEALMRADEPSPTRSSVLVRLSHSHIRIGTFQRLAFHDDSAAIDTLLDHVCRYYFPAIADLPASDRALAFLEEVVARVAKLGAGYMASGFVHGVLNSDNINITGESFDYGPWRFAPVYDPTFTAAYFDEIGLYS
;
A
#
# COMPACT_ATOMS: atom_id res chain seq x y z
N MET A 1 -3.83 19.29 16.97
CA MET A 1 -2.72 18.50 16.41
C MET A 1 -1.48 19.37 16.28
N PRO A 2 -0.53 19.31 17.23
CA PRO A 2 0.77 19.93 17.06
C PRO A 2 1.57 19.13 16.02
N VAL A 3 1.76 19.72 14.85
CA VAL A 3 2.69 19.19 13.84
C VAL A 3 4.09 19.77 14.09
N THR A 4 5.12 18.98 13.86
CA THR A 4 6.51 19.48 13.94
C THR A 4 6.87 20.28 12.69
N GLU A 5 7.99 21.00 12.70
CA GLU A 5 8.48 21.73 11.53
C GLU A 5 8.79 20.84 10.31
N LEU A 6 9.00 19.53 10.56
CA LEU A 6 9.26 18.50 9.56
C LEU A 6 7.99 18.06 8.81
N TYR A 7 6.81 18.36 9.36
CA TYR A 7 5.55 17.98 8.75
C TYR A 7 5.32 18.71 7.44
N ARG A 8 5.05 17.94 6.38
CA ARG A 8 4.81 18.44 5.03
C ARG A 8 3.77 17.54 4.37
N ALA A 9 2.52 17.98 4.40
CA ALA A 9 1.42 17.32 3.72
C ALA A 9 1.44 17.59 2.21
N GLU A 10 0.92 16.64 1.46
CA GLU A 10 0.77 16.71 0.01
C GLU A 10 -0.61 16.15 -0.37
N THR A 11 -1.15 16.62 -1.50
CA THR A 11 -2.44 16.14 -2.07
C THR A 11 -2.31 15.75 -3.55
N LEU A 12 -1.09 15.43 -3.97
CA LEU A 12 -0.69 15.25 -5.36
C LEU A 12 -1.50 14.19 -6.13
N HIS A 13 -1.98 13.14 -5.45
CA HIS A 13 -2.86 12.13 -6.07
C HIS A 13 -4.19 12.73 -6.56
N GLU A 14 -4.73 13.78 -5.93
CA GLU A 14 -5.96 14.43 -6.40
C GLU A 14 -5.74 15.07 -7.78
N GLY A 15 -4.51 15.51 -8.07
CA GLY A 15 -4.14 16.12 -9.35
C GLY A 15 -4.15 15.15 -10.54
N LEU A 16 -4.21 13.83 -10.31
CA LEU A 16 -4.37 12.83 -11.38
C LEU A 16 -5.75 12.90 -12.04
N GLY A 17 -6.78 13.32 -11.29
CA GLY A 17 -8.15 13.46 -11.79
C GLY A 17 -9.01 12.19 -11.74
N GLU A 18 -10.22 12.31 -12.27
CA GLU A 18 -11.30 11.32 -12.14
C GLU A 18 -11.00 9.89 -12.62
N PRO A 19 -10.13 9.62 -13.62
CA PRO A 19 -9.88 8.24 -14.06
C PRO A 19 -9.24 7.35 -13.00
N PHE A 20 -8.64 7.92 -11.95
CA PHE A 20 -7.67 7.24 -11.09
C PHE A 20 -8.22 6.82 -9.72
N PHE A 21 -9.28 7.45 -9.23
CA PHE A 21 -9.80 7.19 -7.89
C PHE A 21 -11.27 7.53 -7.74
N ASP A 22 -11.86 7.05 -6.65
CA ASP A 22 -13.15 7.49 -6.11
C ASP A 22 -12.93 8.11 -4.73
N ARG A 23 -13.62 9.21 -4.43
CA ARG A 23 -13.68 9.73 -3.05
C ARG A 23 -14.58 8.84 -2.22
N VAL A 24 -14.11 8.44 -1.04
CA VAL A 24 -14.82 7.49 -0.17
C VAL A 24 -14.82 7.94 1.28
N GLU A 25 -15.74 7.39 2.06
CA GLU A 25 -15.84 7.64 3.49
C GLU A 25 -15.33 6.42 4.29
N PRO A 26 -14.62 6.64 5.40
CA PRO A 26 -14.19 5.56 6.29
C PRO A 26 -15.37 4.90 6.99
N ALA A 27 -15.24 3.61 7.31
CA ALA A 27 -16.16 2.96 8.22
C ALA A 27 -16.01 3.52 9.64
N THR A 28 -17.12 3.56 10.38
CA THR A 28 -17.13 3.88 11.82
C THR A 28 -17.01 2.60 12.63
N PHE A 29 -16.17 2.64 13.68
CA PHE A 29 -15.88 1.49 14.51
C PHE A 29 -16.31 1.68 15.98
N PRO A 30 -16.77 0.62 16.68
CA PRO A 30 -17.24 0.72 18.05
C PRO A 30 -16.11 0.95 19.07
N LEU A 31 -14.88 0.55 18.75
CA LEU A 31 -13.70 0.72 19.59
C LEU A 31 -12.53 1.23 18.74
N HIS A 32 -11.60 1.94 19.37
CA HIS A 32 -10.34 2.32 18.76
C HIS A 32 -9.20 2.12 19.75
N ARG A 33 -8.67 0.90 19.81
CA ARG A 33 -7.55 0.57 20.71
C ARG A 33 -6.25 0.54 19.93
N LEU A 34 -5.34 1.46 20.22
CA LEU A 34 -4.00 1.49 19.62
C LEU A 34 -3.25 0.20 19.97
N ARG A 35 -2.82 -0.53 18.94
CA ARG A 35 -2.05 -1.78 19.05
C ARG A 35 -0.61 -1.62 18.60
N TYR A 36 -0.37 -0.73 17.64
CA TYR A 36 0.97 -0.43 17.15
C TYR A 36 1.04 0.99 16.61
N ARG A 37 2.15 1.66 16.89
CA ARG A 37 2.55 2.95 16.31
C ARG A 37 4.00 2.83 15.89
N ASN A 38 4.30 3.15 14.63
CA ASN A 38 5.66 3.19 14.15
C ASN A 38 6.31 4.52 14.49
N GLN A 39 6.81 4.66 15.72
CA GLN A 39 7.37 5.92 16.21
C GLN A 39 8.59 6.38 15.39
N ARG A 40 9.39 5.45 14.89
CA ARG A 40 10.58 5.74 14.06
C ARG A 40 10.17 6.40 12.75
N TRP A 41 9.16 5.87 12.06
CA TRP A 41 8.66 6.47 10.83
C TRP A 41 7.79 7.70 11.07
N ALA A 42 7.09 7.79 12.21
CA ALA A 42 6.36 9.00 12.60
C ALA A 42 7.29 10.21 12.72
N ALA A 43 8.49 10.03 13.28
CA ALA A 43 9.49 11.10 13.40
C ALA A 43 9.99 11.59 12.03
N ARG A 44 10.09 10.68 11.05
CA ARG A 44 10.52 11.03 9.68
C ARG A 44 9.50 11.88 8.92
N VAL A 45 8.24 11.84 9.30
CA VAL A 45 7.15 12.63 8.67
C VAL A 45 6.60 13.71 9.61
N GLY A 46 7.25 13.93 10.75
CA GLY A 46 6.92 15.00 11.68
C GLY A 46 5.66 14.79 12.54
N LEU A 47 5.27 13.54 12.77
CA LEU A 47 4.07 13.12 13.51
C LEU A 47 4.37 12.40 14.84
N ASP A 48 5.63 12.35 15.25
CA ASP A 48 6.09 11.69 16.47
C ASP A 48 5.63 12.37 17.76
N GLY A 49 5.26 13.65 17.71
CA GLY A 49 4.74 14.41 18.85
C GLY A 49 3.27 14.19 19.19
N LEU A 50 2.52 13.41 18.40
CA LEU A 50 1.09 13.21 18.63
C LEU A 50 0.82 12.37 19.89
N SER A 51 -0.15 12.82 20.69
CA SER A 51 -0.69 12.01 21.78
C SER A 51 -1.45 10.78 21.25
N ASP A 52 -1.71 9.80 22.11
CA ASP A 52 -2.52 8.62 21.75
C ASP A 52 -3.91 8.98 21.26
N ALA A 53 -4.54 10.00 21.86
CA ALA A 53 -5.85 10.49 21.43
C ALA A 53 -5.80 11.08 20.02
N GLU A 54 -4.82 11.93 19.73
CA GLU A 54 -4.64 12.53 18.40
C GLU A 54 -4.26 11.49 17.34
N TRP A 55 -3.41 10.52 17.69
CA TRP A 55 -3.08 9.42 16.80
C TRP A 55 -4.29 8.57 16.45
N ILE A 56 -5.14 8.27 17.44
CA ILE A 56 -6.38 7.52 17.24
C ILE A 56 -7.40 8.32 16.41
N GLU A 57 -7.43 9.64 16.55
CA GLU A 57 -8.28 10.53 15.75
C GLU A 57 -7.91 10.43 14.26
N HIS A 58 -6.64 10.50 13.91
CA HIS A 58 -6.22 10.49 12.51
C HIS A 58 -6.07 9.09 11.92
N PHE A 59 -5.59 8.10 12.68
CA PHE A 59 -5.29 6.76 12.15
C PHE A 59 -6.25 5.67 12.59
N GLY A 60 -7.28 6.04 13.37
CA GLY A 60 -8.39 5.17 13.74
C GLY A 60 -9.74 5.68 13.24
N ARG A 61 -10.02 6.99 13.37
CA ARG A 61 -11.23 7.64 12.85
C ARG A 61 -11.05 8.25 11.46
N PHE A 62 -9.82 8.37 11.00
CA PHE A 62 -9.50 8.96 9.69
C PHE A 62 -9.98 10.40 9.55
N ALA A 63 -9.92 11.18 10.63
CA ALA A 63 -10.04 12.63 10.53
C ALA A 63 -8.88 13.17 9.67
N PRO A 64 -9.14 14.02 8.65
CA PRO A 64 -8.10 14.55 7.77
C PRO A 64 -6.91 15.14 8.55
N LEU A 65 -5.71 14.91 8.05
CA LEU A 65 -4.53 15.60 8.56
C LEU A 65 -4.53 17.06 8.05
N PRO A 66 -3.99 18.03 8.82
CA PRO A 66 -3.89 19.43 8.40
C PRO A 66 -3.22 19.58 7.04
N ASP A 67 -3.80 20.38 6.14
CA ASP A 67 -3.29 20.63 4.79
C ASP A 67 -3.15 19.39 3.89
N GLY A 68 -3.67 18.23 4.33
CA GLY A 68 -3.69 16.99 3.59
C GLY A 68 -4.98 16.78 2.79
N LEU A 69 -5.21 15.52 2.39
CA LEU A 69 -6.41 15.13 1.65
C LEU A 69 -7.67 15.37 2.48
N ALA A 70 -8.62 16.12 1.92
CA ALA A 70 -9.91 16.39 2.57
C ALA A 70 -10.81 15.14 2.62
N HIS A 71 -10.73 14.29 1.59
CA HIS A 71 -11.42 13.02 1.52
C HIS A 71 -10.44 11.90 1.15
N PRO A 72 -10.56 10.72 1.76
CA PRO A 72 -9.82 9.55 1.32
C PRO A 72 -10.15 9.14 -0.12
N LEU A 73 -9.16 8.55 -0.80
CA LEU A 73 -9.26 8.17 -2.20
C LEU A 73 -9.14 6.65 -2.33
N ALA A 74 -10.18 5.96 -2.80
CA ALA A 74 -10.09 4.56 -3.21
C ALA A 74 -9.53 4.50 -4.63
N LEU A 75 -8.31 3.98 -4.78
CA LEU A 75 -7.61 3.96 -6.05
C LEU A 75 -8.17 2.88 -6.99
N ARG A 76 -8.20 3.20 -8.29
CA ARG A 76 -8.68 2.31 -9.35
C ARG A 76 -7.50 1.61 -10.03
N TYR A 77 -7.56 0.30 -10.12
CA TYR A 77 -6.56 -0.51 -10.82
C TYR A 77 -7.15 -1.85 -11.22
N HIS A 78 -6.59 -2.47 -12.26
CA HIS A 78 -6.88 -3.85 -12.64
C HIS A 78 -5.66 -4.71 -12.27
N GLY A 79 -5.60 -5.96 -12.74
CA GLY A 79 -4.47 -6.82 -12.45
C GLY A 79 -4.60 -8.18 -13.11
N HIS A 80 -3.48 -8.86 -13.29
CA HIS A 80 -3.44 -10.27 -13.63
C HIS A 80 -3.30 -11.06 -12.33
N GLN A 81 -4.40 -11.68 -11.91
CA GLN A 81 -4.43 -12.54 -10.74
C GLN A 81 -4.21 -13.98 -11.18
N PHE A 82 -3.14 -14.61 -10.70
CA PHE A 82 -2.77 -15.97 -11.13
C PHE A 82 -2.74 -16.13 -12.67
N ARG A 83 -2.13 -15.15 -13.36
CA ARG A 83 -2.01 -15.05 -14.83
C ARG A 83 -3.33 -14.76 -15.59
N VAL A 84 -4.44 -14.55 -14.91
CA VAL A 84 -5.73 -14.19 -15.53
C VAL A 84 -6.03 -12.71 -15.30
N TYR A 85 -6.32 -11.99 -16.38
CA TYR A 85 -6.72 -10.58 -16.27
C TYR A 85 -8.04 -10.43 -15.53
N ASN A 86 -8.06 -9.56 -14.52
CA ASN A 86 -9.23 -9.23 -13.75
C ASN A 86 -9.50 -7.71 -13.83
N PRO A 87 -10.55 -7.29 -14.57
CA PRO A 87 -10.97 -5.89 -14.64
C PRO A 87 -11.80 -5.44 -13.43
N ASP A 88 -12.15 -6.33 -12.51
CA ASP A 88 -12.95 -6.05 -11.32
C ASP A 88 -12.03 -6.02 -10.07
N LEU A 89 -11.23 -4.96 -10.00
CA LEU A 89 -10.27 -4.67 -8.92
C LEU A 89 -10.26 -3.18 -8.59
N GLY A 90 -9.48 -2.81 -7.58
CA GLY A 90 -9.39 -1.47 -6.99
C GLY A 90 -9.20 -1.60 -5.49
N ASP A 91 -9.07 -0.48 -4.79
CA ASP A 91 -8.92 -0.45 -3.33
C ASP A 91 -10.22 -0.90 -2.64
N GLY A 92 -10.42 -2.21 -2.51
CA GLY A 92 -11.69 -2.80 -2.04
C GLY A 92 -11.86 -2.94 -0.54
N ARG A 93 -10.86 -2.59 0.27
CA ARG A 93 -10.94 -2.67 1.74
C ARG A 93 -10.08 -1.61 2.42
N GLY A 94 -9.90 -0.49 1.74
CA GLY A 94 -8.84 0.46 2.00
C GLY A 94 -8.99 1.69 1.13
N PHE A 95 -8.15 2.67 1.37
CA PHE A 95 -8.05 3.91 0.59
C PHE A 95 -6.71 4.58 0.89
N LEU A 96 -6.26 5.46 -0.01
CA LEU A 96 -5.25 6.46 0.28
C LEU A 96 -5.86 7.52 1.20
N PHE A 97 -5.32 7.63 2.41
CA PHE A 97 -5.82 8.53 3.45
C PHE A 97 -5.10 9.88 3.44
N ALA A 98 -3.79 9.89 3.26
CA ALA A 98 -2.99 11.11 3.25
C ALA A 98 -1.68 10.90 2.47
N GLN A 99 -1.00 11.99 2.11
CA GLN A 99 0.36 11.95 1.58
C GLN A 99 1.24 12.92 2.36
N LEU A 100 2.48 12.52 2.60
CA LEU A 100 3.46 13.29 3.38
C LEU A 100 4.82 13.25 2.69
N ARG A 101 5.68 14.24 2.93
CA ARG A 101 7.10 14.15 2.56
C ARG A 101 7.91 13.49 3.68
N ASP A 102 8.80 12.59 3.30
CA ASP A 102 9.89 12.13 4.15
C ASP A 102 10.86 13.29 4.39
N ALA A 103 11.01 13.74 5.62
CA ALA A 103 11.85 14.89 5.95
C ALA A 103 13.36 14.64 5.76
N GLN A 104 13.78 13.37 5.66
CA GLN A 104 15.18 13.01 5.44
C GLN A 104 15.50 12.83 3.95
N ASP A 105 14.65 12.10 3.23
CA ASP A 105 14.93 11.72 1.84
C ASP A 105 14.16 12.57 0.81
N GLY A 106 13.22 13.43 1.25
CA GLY A 106 12.36 14.23 0.38
C GLY A 106 11.31 13.43 -0.41
N ARG A 107 11.26 12.11 -0.22
CA ARG A 107 10.34 11.20 -0.91
C ARG A 107 8.89 11.55 -0.59
N LEU A 108 8.04 11.46 -1.60
CA LEU A 108 6.59 11.44 -1.38
C LEU A 108 6.22 10.09 -0.79
N LEU A 109 5.49 10.08 0.32
CA LEU A 109 5.02 8.89 0.99
C LEU A 109 3.50 8.91 1.08
N ASP A 110 2.89 7.79 0.76
CA ASP A 110 1.45 7.58 0.79
C ASP A 110 1.05 6.83 2.08
N LEU A 111 0.04 7.35 2.78
CA LEU A 111 -0.61 6.68 3.89
C LEU A 111 -1.86 5.93 3.38
N GLY A 112 -1.67 4.69 2.94
CA GLY A 112 -2.76 3.81 2.50
C GLY A 112 -3.35 3.00 3.65
N THR A 113 -4.63 2.67 3.60
CA THR A 113 -5.32 1.96 4.69
C THR A 113 -5.75 0.55 4.30
N LYS A 114 -5.94 -0.32 5.29
CA LYS A 114 -6.43 -1.68 5.13
C LYS A 114 -7.37 -2.05 6.27
N GLY A 115 -8.56 -2.55 5.93
CA GLY A 115 -9.65 -2.85 6.85
C GLY A 115 -10.56 -1.68 7.19
N SER A 116 -10.40 -0.53 6.53
CA SER A 116 -11.03 0.75 6.87
C SER A 116 -12.45 0.94 6.35
N GLY A 117 -13.06 -0.08 5.74
CA GLY A 117 -14.41 0.01 5.22
C GLY A 117 -14.57 -0.59 3.84
N GLN A 118 -15.83 -0.65 3.40
CA GLN A 118 -16.14 -0.96 2.01
C GLN A 118 -16.01 0.31 1.16
N THR A 119 -15.63 0.11 -0.09
CA THR A 119 -15.54 1.11 -1.16
C THR A 119 -16.33 0.59 -2.37
N PRO A 120 -16.48 1.39 -3.44
CA PRO A 120 -17.04 0.88 -4.70
C PRO A 120 -16.32 -0.36 -5.26
N TRP A 121 -15.07 -0.59 -4.84
CA TRP A 121 -14.19 -1.66 -5.32
C TRP A 121 -14.18 -2.90 -4.39
N SER A 122 -15.03 -2.93 -3.35
CA SER A 122 -15.09 -4.05 -2.39
C SER A 122 -15.62 -5.36 -2.97
N ARG A 123 -16.31 -5.31 -4.12
CA ARG A 123 -17.02 -6.46 -4.69
C ARG A 123 -17.95 -7.09 -3.64
N ARG A 124 -17.64 -8.32 -3.21
CA ARG A 124 -18.38 -9.05 -2.15
C ARG A 124 -17.66 -9.07 -0.80
N GLY A 125 -16.51 -8.42 -0.68
CA GLY A 125 -15.74 -8.36 0.56
C GLY A 125 -16.36 -7.40 1.58
N ASP A 126 -16.20 -7.69 2.87
CA ASP A 126 -16.74 -6.88 3.97
C ASP A 126 -15.93 -5.60 4.28
N GLY A 127 -14.82 -5.39 3.57
CA GLY A 127 -13.95 -4.23 3.78
C GLY A 127 -13.17 -4.26 5.09
N ARG A 128 -13.11 -5.39 5.81
CA ARG A 128 -12.48 -5.50 7.14
C ARG A 128 -11.16 -6.26 7.11
N LEU A 129 -10.30 -5.93 8.07
CA LEU A 129 -9.04 -6.61 8.33
C LEU A 129 -9.10 -7.26 9.73
N THR A 130 -8.58 -8.48 9.83
CA THR A 130 -8.48 -9.18 11.12
C THR A 130 -7.23 -8.70 11.85
N LEU A 131 -7.27 -8.69 13.18
CA LEU A 131 -6.14 -8.27 14.00
C LEU A 131 -4.92 -9.19 13.77
N LYS A 132 -5.16 -10.48 13.55
CA LYS A 132 -4.11 -11.43 13.14
C LYS A 132 -3.45 -10.99 11.84
N GLY A 133 -4.24 -10.60 10.83
CA GLY A 133 -3.74 -10.07 9.57
C GLY A 133 -2.89 -8.81 9.76
N GLY A 134 -3.38 -7.85 10.54
CA GLY A 134 -2.65 -6.62 10.86
C GLY A 134 -1.33 -6.87 11.60
N VAL A 135 -1.32 -7.76 12.59
CA VAL A 135 -0.10 -8.14 13.32
C VAL A 135 0.90 -8.85 12.40
N ARG A 136 0.44 -9.74 11.52
CA ARG A 136 1.31 -10.39 10.52
C ARG A 136 1.96 -9.36 9.58
N GLU A 137 1.24 -8.31 9.23
CA GLU A 137 1.78 -7.26 8.38
C GLU A 137 2.87 -6.42 9.10
N ILE A 138 2.71 -6.13 10.40
CA ILE A 138 3.79 -5.54 11.22
C ILE A 138 5.03 -6.42 11.17
N LEU A 139 4.89 -7.71 11.44
CA LEU A 139 6.03 -8.64 11.47
C LEU A 139 6.76 -8.74 10.12
N ALA A 140 6.01 -8.74 9.01
CA ALA A 140 6.62 -8.76 7.68
C ALA A 140 7.40 -7.47 7.39
N THR A 141 6.76 -6.32 7.58
CA THR A 141 7.35 -5.01 7.25
C THR A 141 8.59 -4.70 8.09
N GLU A 142 8.55 -4.96 9.40
CA GLU A 142 9.69 -4.72 10.28
C GLU A 142 10.86 -5.68 10.00
N MET A 143 10.58 -6.97 9.74
CA MET A 143 11.64 -7.93 9.41
C MET A 143 12.29 -7.64 8.06
N LEU A 144 11.49 -7.39 7.02
CA LEU A 144 12.01 -7.06 5.69
C LEU A 144 12.85 -5.79 5.71
N GLU A 145 12.41 -4.75 6.44
CA GLU A 145 13.19 -3.53 6.59
C GLU A 145 14.50 -3.79 7.33
N ALA A 146 14.48 -4.57 8.41
CA ALA A 146 15.69 -4.93 9.16
C ALA A 146 16.69 -5.75 8.30
N LEU A 147 16.20 -6.54 7.35
CA LEU A 147 17.00 -7.30 6.39
C LEU A 147 17.43 -6.46 5.17
N GLY A 148 17.07 -5.17 5.11
CA GLY A 148 17.46 -4.26 4.04
C GLY A 148 16.66 -4.42 2.74
N VAL A 149 15.53 -5.13 2.77
CA VAL A 149 14.60 -5.19 1.64
C VAL A 149 13.79 -3.90 1.59
N ASP A 150 13.66 -3.31 0.40
CA ASP A 150 12.82 -2.13 0.22
C ASP A 150 11.34 -2.51 0.37
N THR A 151 10.69 -1.97 1.39
CA THR A 151 9.39 -2.42 1.88
C THR A 151 8.58 -1.24 2.39
N SER A 152 7.28 -1.29 2.16
CA SER A 152 6.33 -0.44 2.86
C SER A 152 6.43 -0.66 4.37
N LYS A 153 5.96 0.32 5.14
CA LYS A 153 5.99 0.30 6.60
C LYS A 153 4.58 0.16 7.13
N THR A 154 4.39 -0.71 8.11
CA THR A 154 3.20 -0.58 8.95
C THR A 154 3.37 0.67 9.79
N PHE A 155 2.47 1.65 9.66
CA PHE A 155 2.54 2.93 10.34
C PHE A 155 1.69 2.95 11.62
N SER A 156 0.47 2.42 11.53
CA SER A 156 -0.47 2.33 12.66
C SER A 156 -1.29 1.04 12.58
N LEU A 157 -1.61 0.45 13.73
CA LEU A 157 -2.59 -0.62 13.86
C LEU A 157 -3.56 -0.28 15.00
N ILE A 158 -4.85 -0.16 14.69
CA ILE A 158 -5.91 0.11 15.65
C ILE A 158 -6.89 -1.07 15.65
N GLU A 159 -7.17 -1.64 16.80
CA GLU A 159 -8.25 -2.63 16.93
C GLU A 159 -9.61 -1.95 16.98
N THR A 160 -10.57 -2.48 16.23
CA THR A 160 -11.88 -1.83 16.01
C THR A 160 -13.01 -2.36 16.90
N GLY A 161 -12.81 -3.51 17.56
CA GLY A 161 -13.80 -4.11 18.45
C GLY A 161 -14.95 -4.84 17.75
N GLU A 162 -14.92 -4.97 16.43
CA GLU A 162 -15.85 -5.83 15.69
C GLU A 162 -15.43 -7.31 15.80
N ALA A 163 -16.41 -8.20 15.72
CA ALA A 163 -16.25 -9.64 15.67
C ALA A 163 -16.42 -10.11 14.23
N LEU A 164 -15.36 -10.67 13.64
CA LEU A 164 -15.35 -11.08 12.23
C LEU A 164 -15.48 -12.61 12.12
N MET A 165 -16.28 -13.04 11.15
CA MET A 165 -16.38 -14.44 10.76
C MET A 165 -15.44 -14.70 9.59
N ARG A 166 -14.55 -15.68 9.74
CA ARG A 166 -13.52 -16.08 8.78
C ARG A 166 -13.41 -17.60 8.72
N ALA A 167 -13.12 -18.13 7.54
CA ALA A 167 -12.98 -19.56 7.32
C ALA A 167 -11.53 -20.06 7.56
N ASP A 168 -10.56 -19.15 7.49
CA ASP A 168 -9.12 -19.40 7.54
C ASP A 168 -8.48 -19.09 8.91
N GLU A 169 -9.28 -18.70 9.90
CA GLU A 169 -8.87 -18.53 11.29
C GLU A 169 -10.03 -18.74 12.29
N PRO A 170 -9.74 -19.05 13.57
CA PRO A 170 -10.78 -19.22 14.60
C PRO A 170 -11.71 -18.01 14.70
N SER A 171 -13.01 -18.27 14.56
CA SER A 171 -14.06 -17.25 14.63
C SER A 171 -14.83 -17.30 15.97
N PRO A 172 -15.37 -16.17 16.45
CA PRO A 172 -15.18 -14.82 15.93
C PRO A 172 -13.74 -14.32 16.16
N THR A 173 -13.10 -13.81 15.12
CA THR A 173 -11.78 -13.18 15.22
C THR A 173 -11.92 -11.68 15.42
N ARG A 174 -10.92 -11.08 16.08
CA ARG A 174 -10.89 -9.65 16.37
C ARG A 174 -10.53 -8.87 15.10
N SER A 175 -11.11 -7.69 14.94
CA SER A 175 -10.87 -6.81 13.81
C SER A 175 -9.85 -5.72 14.10
N SER A 176 -9.28 -5.14 13.04
CA SER A 176 -8.39 -3.99 13.10
C SER A 176 -8.47 -3.16 11.84
N VAL A 177 -8.00 -1.92 11.91
CA VAL A 177 -7.55 -1.13 10.76
C VAL A 177 -6.05 -0.93 10.83
N LEU A 178 -5.42 -0.99 9.66
CA LEU A 178 -3.99 -0.74 9.49
C LEU A 178 -3.80 0.47 8.58
N VAL A 179 -2.84 1.31 8.92
CA VAL A 179 -2.32 2.37 8.04
C VAL A 179 -0.90 1.98 7.65
N ARG A 180 -0.66 1.94 6.34
CA ARG A 180 0.62 1.64 5.71
C ARG A 180 1.22 2.94 5.20
N LEU A 181 2.51 3.15 5.48
CA LEU A 181 3.30 4.21 4.87
C LEU A 181 4.12 3.58 3.75
N SER A 182 3.82 3.96 2.51
CA SER A 182 4.45 3.41 1.29
C SER A 182 5.11 4.52 0.50
N HIS A 183 6.13 4.20 -0.29
CA HIS A 183 6.66 5.13 -1.28
C HIS A 183 5.61 5.47 -2.35
N SER A 184 4.78 4.53 -2.77
CA SER A 184 3.64 4.79 -3.66
C SER A 184 2.55 3.74 -3.46
N HIS A 185 1.30 4.03 -3.86
CA HIS A 185 0.27 3.01 -4.07
C HIS A 185 -0.06 2.76 -5.55
N ILE A 186 0.70 3.34 -6.48
CA ILE A 186 0.58 3.11 -7.93
C ILE A 186 1.26 1.78 -8.28
N ARG A 187 0.58 1.00 -9.12
CA ARG A 187 0.91 -0.41 -9.37
C ARG A 187 1.04 -0.65 -10.86
N ILE A 188 1.65 -1.77 -11.24
CA ILE A 188 1.57 -2.23 -12.65
C ILE A 188 0.09 -2.34 -13.07
N GLY A 189 -0.77 -2.81 -12.18
CA GLY A 189 -2.23 -2.86 -12.34
C GLY A 189 -2.91 -1.52 -12.67
N THR A 190 -2.35 -0.39 -12.24
CA THR A 190 -2.88 0.95 -12.54
C THR A 190 -2.72 1.25 -14.03
N PHE A 191 -1.54 1.02 -14.61
CA PHE A 191 -1.29 1.16 -16.05
C PHE A 191 -2.11 0.15 -16.86
N GLN A 192 -2.20 -1.10 -16.40
CA GLN A 192 -2.99 -2.15 -17.06
C GLN A 192 -4.48 -1.82 -17.17
N ARG A 193 -5.03 -1.07 -16.22
CA ARG A 193 -6.41 -0.59 -16.29
C ARG A 193 -6.60 0.43 -17.42
N LEU A 194 -5.72 1.43 -17.49
CA LEU A 194 -5.82 2.48 -18.51
C LEU A 194 -5.63 1.91 -19.92
N ALA A 195 -4.69 0.97 -20.07
CA ALA A 195 -4.48 0.25 -21.32
C ALA A 195 -5.70 -0.56 -21.76
N PHE A 196 -6.44 -1.17 -20.82
CA PHE A 196 -7.67 -1.90 -21.12
C PHE A 196 -8.80 -0.99 -21.64
N HIS A 197 -8.81 0.27 -21.22
CA HIS A 197 -9.76 1.27 -21.70
C HIS A 197 -9.27 2.03 -22.94
N ASP A 198 -8.08 1.70 -23.48
CA ASP A 198 -7.42 2.42 -24.57
C ASP A 198 -7.27 3.93 -24.29
N ASP A 199 -7.05 4.28 -23.00
CA ASP A 199 -6.96 5.67 -22.53
C ASP A 199 -5.51 6.15 -22.51
N SER A 200 -4.98 6.45 -23.70
CA SER A 200 -3.61 6.93 -23.87
C SER A 200 -3.33 8.25 -23.15
N ALA A 201 -4.31 9.16 -23.12
CA ALA A 201 -4.17 10.44 -22.43
C ALA A 201 -4.02 10.29 -20.91
N ALA A 202 -4.77 9.36 -20.30
CA ALA A 202 -4.58 9.02 -18.90
C ALA A 202 -3.24 8.31 -18.64
N ILE A 203 -2.76 7.48 -19.58
CA ILE A 203 -1.42 6.86 -19.46
C ILE A 203 -0.34 7.94 -19.45
N ASP A 204 -0.40 8.92 -20.36
CA ASP A 204 0.56 10.02 -20.41
C ASP A 204 0.52 10.86 -19.12
N THR A 205 -0.70 11.15 -18.63
CA THR A 205 -0.90 11.85 -17.34
C THR A 205 -0.27 11.08 -16.18
N LEU A 206 -0.47 9.76 -16.14
CA LEU A 206 0.10 8.91 -15.11
C LEU A 206 1.62 8.85 -15.20
N LEU A 207 2.16 8.70 -16.42
CA LEU A 207 3.61 8.67 -16.67
C LEU A 207 4.27 9.97 -16.20
N ASP A 208 3.70 11.11 -16.57
CA ASP A 208 4.19 12.42 -16.13
C ASP A 208 4.17 12.57 -14.62
N HIS A 209 3.08 12.14 -13.98
CA HIS A 209 2.97 12.15 -12.52
C HIS A 209 4.05 11.27 -11.87
N VAL A 210 4.19 10.02 -12.29
CA VAL A 210 5.14 9.11 -11.65
C VAL A 210 6.58 9.53 -11.89
N CYS A 211 6.92 9.99 -13.11
CA CYS A 211 8.26 10.49 -13.38
C CYS A 211 8.59 11.71 -12.52
N ARG A 212 7.65 12.66 -12.40
CA ARG A 212 7.86 13.87 -11.60
C ARG A 212 8.10 13.59 -10.12
N TYR A 213 7.39 12.64 -9.53
CA TYR A 213 7.38 12.46 -8.07
C TYR A 213 8.12 11.21 -7.56
N TYR A 214 8.28 10.17 -8.38
CA TYR A 214 8.90 8.89 -7.99
C TYR A 214 10.16 8.53 -8.80
N PHE A 215 10.35 9.15 -9.97
CA PHE A 215 11.53 8.96 -10.82
C PHE A 215 12.10 10.30 -11.34
N PRO A 216 12.46 11.24 -10.45
CA PRO A 216 12.86 12.59 -10.85
C PRO A 216 14.07 12.62 -11.80
N ALA A 217 14.94 11.60 -11.76
CA ALA A 217 16.09 11.46 -12.65
C ALA A 217 15.72 11.37 -14.14
N ILE A 218 14.50 10.96 -14.46
CA ILE A 218 14.00 10.81 -15.85
C ILE A 218 12.86 11.76 -16.18
N ALA A 219 12.47 12.65 -15.24
CA ALA A 219 11.32 13.54 -15.39
C ALA A 219 11.51 14.58 -16.51
N ASP A 220 12.75 15.03 -16.75
CA ASP A 220 13.07 16.05 -17.75
C ASP A 220 13.40 15.48 -19.14
N LEU A 221 13.33 14.15 -19.32
CA LEU A 221 13.52 13.52 -20.63
C LEU A 221 12.39 13.90 -21.59
N PRO A 222 12.64 13.95 -22.92
CA PRO A 222 11.59 14.04 -23.92
C PRO A 222 10.54 12.92 -23.74
N ALA A 223 9.27 13.20 -24.06
CA ALA A 223 8.17 12.27 -23.81
C ALA A 223 8.38 10.87 -24.43
N SER A 224 8.94 10.80 -25.65
CA SER A 224 9.25 9.53 -26.33
C SER A 224 10.25 8.65 -25.56
N ASP A 225 11.22 9.29 -24.89
CA ASP A 225 12.33 8.60 -24.23
C ASP A 225 11.97 8.28 -22.77
N ARG A 226 11.09 9.11 -22.17
CA ARG A 226 10.61 8.98 -20.80
C ARG A 226 9.90 7.66 -20.54
N ALA A 227 9.06 7.19 -21.46
CA ALA A 227 8.35 5.93 -21.30
C ALA A 227 9.30 4.71 -21.24
N LEU A 228 10.32 4.70 -22.12
CA LEU A 228 11.35 3.65 -22.11
C LEU A 228 12.18 3.71 -20.84
N ALA A 229 12.67 4.90 -20.47
CA ALA A 229 13.47 5.09 -19.26
C ALA A 229 12.69 4.74 -17.98
N PHE A 230 11.39 5.06 -17.93
CA PHE A 230 10.51 4.65 -16.84
C PHE A 230 10.41 3.13 -16.74
N LEU A 231 10.20 2.43 -17.86
CA LEU A 231 10.16 0.98 -17.86
C LEU A 231 11.48 0.36 -17.38
N GLU A 232 12.62 0.88 -17.84
CA GLU A 232 13.96 0.45 -17.42
C GLU A 232 14.16 0.61 -15.90
N GLU A 233 13.77 1.76 -15.34
CA GLU A 233 13.82 2.03 -13.90
C GLU A 233 12.92 1.06 -13.11
N VAL A 234 11.67 0.85 -13.53
CA VAL A 234 10.75 -0.07 -12.88
C VAL A 234 11.31 -1.50 -12.90
N VAL A 235 11.83 -1.95 -14.05
CA VAL A 235 12.44 -3.28 -14.20
C VAL A 235 13.62 -3.43 -13.24
N ALA A 236 14.52 -2.45 -13.18
CA ALA A 236 15.68 -2.51 -12.30
C ALA A 236 15.29 -2.58 -10.81
N ARG A 237 14.29 -1.78 -10.39
CA ARG A 237 13.81 -1.76 -9.00
C ARG A 237 13.07 -3.04 -8.62
N VAL A 238 12.20 -3.56 -9.48
CA VAL A 238 11.49 -4.83 -9.27
C VAL A 238 12.46 -6.01 -9.26
N ALA A 239 13.50 -6.00 -10.10
CA ALA A 239 14.56 -7.02 -10.06
C ALA A 239 15.33 -6.99 -8.73
N LYS A 240 15.66 -5.79 -8.23
CA LYS A 240 16.29 -5.63 -6.91
C LYS A 240 15.38 -6.12 -5.77
N LEU A 241 14.07 -5.84 -5.83
CA LEU A 241 13.09 -6.37 -4.89
C LEU A 241 13.06 -7.90 -4.89
N GLY A 242 12.99 -8.52 -6.09
CA GLY A 242 13.05 -9.97 -6.24
C GLY A 242 14.32 -10.56 -5.65
N ALA A 243 15.48 -9.96 -5.92
CA ALA A 243 16.74 -10.36 -5.30
C ALA A 243 16.72 -10.22 -3.77
N GLY A 244 16.10 -9.17 -3.24
CA GLY A 244 15.91 -8.96 -1.80
C GLY A 244 15.04 -10.04 -1.16
N TYR A 245 13.95 -10.45 -1.80
CA TYR A 245 13.13 -11.57 -1.34
C TYR A 245 13.93 -12.88 -1.29
N MET A 246 14.66 -13.20 -2.35
CA MET A 246 15.49 -14.40 -2.40
C MET A 246 16.57 -14.40 -1.30
N ALA A 247 17.28 -13.27 -1.14
CA ALA A 247 18.35 -13.14 -0.15
C ALA A 247 17.84 -13.17 1.30
N SER A 248 16.63 -12.68 1.55
CA SER A 248 15.99 -12.70 2.88
C SER A 248 15.25 -14.01 3.19
N GLY A 249 15.14 -14.93 2.21
CA GLY A 249 14.32 -16.13 2.34
C GLY A 249 12.83 -15.82 2.45
N PHE A 250 12.38 -14.68 1.93
CA PHE A 250 10.99 -14.25 2.00
C PHE A 250 10.20 -14.71 0.77
N VAL A 251 9.09 -15.39 1.01
CA VAL A 251 8.12 -15.77 -0.03
C VAL A 251 6.84 -14.98 0.16
N HIS A 252 6.54 -14.09 -0.79
CA HIS A 252 5.39 -13.18 -0.75
C HIS A 252 4.05 -13.94 -0.84
N GLY A 253 4.00 -14.97 -1.69
CA GLY A 253 2.85 -15.85 -1.90
C GLY A 253 1.76 -15.33 -2.85
N VAL A 254 1.77 -14.04 -3.21
CA VAL A 254 0.83 -13.47 -4.19
C VAL A 254 1.49 -12.34 -4.98
N LEU A 255 2.19 -12.67 -6.07
CA LEU A 255 2.83 -11.70 -6.96
C LEU A 255 1.97 -11.46 -8.22
N ASN A 256 0.71 -11.10 -7.99
CA ASN A 256 -0.15 -10.58 -9.05
C ASN A 256 0.35 -9.18 -9.47
N SER A 257 0.03 -8.73 -10.69
CA SER A 257 0.47 -7.40 -11.15
C SER A 257 -0.16 -6.23 -10.38
N ASP A 258 -1.31 -6.44 -9.71
CA ASP A 258 -1.90 -5.49 -8.75
C ASP A 258 -1.18 -5.48 -7.38
N ASN A 259 -0.20 -6.35 -7.16
CA ASN A 259 0.65 -6.39 -5.96
C ASN A 259 2.12 -6.03 -6.26
N ILE A 260 2.40 -5.46 -7.42
CA ILE A 260 3.75 -4.97 -7.78
C ILE A 260 3.70 -3.45 -7.89
N ASN A 261 4.41 -2.79 -7.00
CA ASN A 261 4.55 -1.35 -6.96
C ASN A 261 5.51 -0.90 -8.07
N ILE A 262 5.17 0.17 -8.77
CA ILE A 262 6.04 0.76 -9.79
C ILE A 262 7.38 1.23 -9.19
N THR A 263 7.42 1.60 -7.91
CA THR A 263 8.67 2.00 -7.23
C THR A 263 9.57 0.81 -6.86
N GLY A 264 9.12 -0.44 -7.04
CA GLY A 264 9.83 -1.64 -6.59
C GLY A 264 9.82 -1.85 -5.08
N GLU A 265 8.94 -1.17 -4.35
CA GLU A 265 8.73 -1.38 -2.91
C GLU A 265 7.86 -2.62 -2.65
N SER A 266 8.25 -3.47 -1.69
CA SER A 266 7.44 -4.58 -1.18
C SER A 266 6.17 -4.08 -0.48
N PHE A 267 4.99 -4.63 -0.80
CA PHE A 267 3.74 -4.29 -0.09
C PHE A 267 2.65 -5.37 -0.25
N ASP A 268 1.57 -5.23 0.52
CA ASP A 268 0.41 -6.12 0.59
C ASP A 268 0.67 -7.55 1.09
N TYR A 269 1.04 -7.60 2.37
CA TYR A 269 1.31 -8.81 3.12
C TYR A 269 0.03 -9.56 3.46
N GLY A 270 -0.25 -10.63 2.71
CA GLY A 270 -1.30 -11.61 3.02
C GLY A 270 -0.68 -12.94 3.48
N PRO A 271 -0.60 -13.93 2.59
CA PRO A 271 -0.17 -15.27 2.95
C PRO A 271 1.35 -15.47 2.95
N TRP A 272 2.15 -14.42 3.14
CA TRP A 272 3.63 -14.50 3.13
C TRP A 272 4.21 -15.46 4.17
N ARG A 273 5.42 -15.97 3.93
CA ARG A 273 6.23 -16.76 4.86
C ARG A 273 7.73 -16.48 4.66
N PHE A 274 8.52 -16.59 5.73
CA PHE A 274 9.97 -16.79 5.59
C PHE A 274 10.24 -18.29 5.54
N ALA A 275 11.03 -18.72 4.57
CA ALA A 275 11.46 -20.10 4.45
C ALA A 275 12.42 -20.43 5.62
N PRO A 276 12.16 -21.48 6.42
CA PRO A 276 13.02 -21.84 7.55
C PRO A 276 14.38 -22.39 7.10
N VAL A 277 14.42 -22.96 5.90
CA VAL A 277 15.60 -23.45 5.19
C VAL A 277 15.46 -23.10 3.71
N TYR A 278 16.56 -23.13 2.97
CA TYR A 278 16.50 -22.91 1.52
C TYR A 278 15.73 -24.06 0.83
N ASP A 279 14.59 -23.71 0.23
CA ASP A 279 13.77 -24.57 -0.62
C ASP A 279 13.19 -23.73 -1.77
N PRO A 280 13.65 -23.91 -3.01
CA PRO A 280 13.22 -23.11 -4.16
C PRO A 280 11.78 -23.43 -4.62
N THR A 281 11.13 -24.43 -4.03
CA THR A 281 9.74 -24.82 -4.34
C THR A 281 8.77 -24.46 -3.21
N PHE A 282 9.25 -23.79 -2.15
CA PHE A 282 8.44 -23.50 -0.98
C PHE A 282 7.34 -22.49 -1.30
N THR A 283 6.08 -22.88 -1.14
CA THR A 283 4.93 -21.99 -1.33
C THR A 283 4.44 -21.43 0.00
N ALA A 284 4.21 -20.11 0.03
CA ALA A 284 3.70 -19.45 1.23
C ALA A 284 2.16 -19.48 1.32
N ALA A 285 1.49 -19.38 0.16
CA ALA A 285 0.05 -19.32 0.05
C ALA A 285 -0.57 -20.72 0.02
N TYR A 286 -1.42 -21.02 1.01
CA TYR A 286 -2.10 -22.32 1.11
C TYR A 286 -3.04 -22.63 -0.06
N PHE A 287 -3.43 -21.61 -0.83
CA PHE A 287 -4.29 -21.71 -2.01
C PHE A 287 -3.51 -21.71 -3.33
N ASP A 288 -2.18 -21.57 -3.30
CA ASP A 288 -1.34 -21.71 -4.49
C ASP A 288 -0.98 -23.17 -4.73
N GLU A 289 -1.97 -23.96 -5.15
CA GLU A 289 -1.86 -25.41 -5.33
C GLU A 289 -0.88 -25.83 -6.43
N ILE A 290 -0.58 -24.93 -7.38
CA ILE A 290 0.32 -25.18 -8.52
C ILE A 290 1.73 -24.62 -8.29
N GLY A 291 1.98 -23.95 -7.16
CA GLY A 291 3.26 -23.30 -6.87
C GLY A 291 3.64 -22.22 -7.87
N LEU A 292 2.66 -21.42 -8.31
CA LEU A 292 2.94 -20.30 -9.22
C LEU A 292 3.85 -19.25 -8.60
N TYR A 293 3.74 -19.05 -7.28
CA TYR A 293 4.45 -18.05 -6.49
C TYR A 293 5.38 -18.68 -5.45
N SER A 294 5.92 -19.86 -5.72
CA SER A 294 7.03 -20.46 -4.97
C SER A 294 8.29 -19.62 -5.10
#